data_AF-A0A8J4FRP1-F1
#
_entry.id   AF-A0A8J4FRP1-F1
#
_cell.length_a   1.000
_cell.length_b   1.000
_cell.length_c   1.000
_cell.angle_alpha   90.00
_cell.angle_beta   90.00
_cell.angle_gamma   90.00
#
_symmetry.space_group_name_H-M   'P 1'
#
loop_
_entity.id
_entity.type
_entity.pdbx_description
1 polymer ?
#
loop_
_entity_poly.entity_id
_entity_poly.type
_entity_poly.pdbx_seq_one_letter_code
_entity_poly.pdbx_strand_id
1 'polypeptide(L)'
;MHAVATGDAPKSGLVAVKVQYPGALPIMMSDLKNIRAAAFYLSKTEIKFDLVSAVDELNKQIRFEFDFTREARVMDTISEHLRPQSNHLQIPRSVGGLVTKRALVMNFIEGVPLLEARDRVSKMSPRARDAAKRLILSRVSEAYGRMIFGEGLFQADGHPGNILIGRGGRVGLLDYGQSKQLPDEKRRAFAELVLALNRGRAGEISAALGDLGVVTERNDPEIRTEMAYGMFDTRGKVRLAVRAWIFVLDGDCGMDHVPMSLARLDALEGLIIRDLFPFVHLHPENREGRLVLRSSFQGLR
;
A
#
# COMPACT_ATOMS: atom_id res chain seq x y z
N MET A 1 19.55 6.10 13.68
CA MET A 1 18.70 5.95 14.88
C MET A 1 19.56 6.20 16.10
N HIS A 2 19.23 7.20 16.92
CA HIS A 2 19.81 7.38 18.26
C HIS A 2 18.69 7.16 19.28
N ALA A 3 18.92 6.29 20.28
CA ALA A 3 17.95 5.99 21.32
C ALA A 3 18.09 7.00 22.47
N VAL A 4 16.99 7.60 22.90
CA VAL A 4 16.92 8.43 24.12
C VAL A 4 15.67 8.02 24.88
N ALA A 5 15.84 7.60 26.14
CA ALA A 5 14.74 7.25 27.03
C ALA A 5 14.19 8.53 27.72
N THR A 6 12.88 8.75 27.68
CA THR A 6 12.19 9.78 28.48
C THR A 6 10.95 9.19 29.13
N GLY A 7 10.58 9.76 30.28
CA GLY A 7 9.91 9.11 31.42
C GLY A 7 8.45 8.66 31.29
N ASP A 8 7.84 8.67 30.10
CA ASP A 8 6.44 8.22 29.89
C ASP A 8 6.29 7.06 28.89
N ALA A 9 7.37 6.34 28.60
CA ALA A 9 7.37 5.25 27.61
C ALA A 9 6.72 3.92 28.16
N PRO A 10 5.90 3.19 27.36
CA PRO A 10 5.22 1.97 27.83
C PRO A 10 6.15 0.76 27.98
N LYS A 11 6.04 0.08 29.14
CA LYS A 11 6.53 -1.25 29.60
C LYS A 11 7.98 -1.71 29.33
N SER A 12 8.71 -1.19 28.35
CA SER A 12 10.16 -1.45 28.17
C SER A 12 11.01 -0.18 28.09
N GLY A 13 10.41 1.01 28.08
CA GLY A 13 11.15 2.28 28.01
C GLY A 13 11.79 2.59 26.66
N LEU A 14 11.71 1.68 25.68
CA LEU A 14 12.32 1.82 24.37
C LEU A 14 11.38 2.55 23.39
N VAL A 15 11.93 3.56 22.72
CA VAL A 15 11.23 4.35 21.71
C VAL A 15 12.02 4.39 20.41
N ALA A 16 11.30 4.49 19.29
CA ALA A 16 11.86 4.87 18.01
C ALA A 16 11.62 6.37 17.77
N VAL A 17 12.62 7.05 17.22
CA VAL A 17 12.56 8.49 16.92
C VAL A 17 12.82 8.71 15.44
N LYS A 18 11.80 9.13 14.69
CA LYS A 18 11.90 9.59 13.30
C LYS A 18 12.17 11.09 13.31
N VAL A 19 13.25 11.54 12.69
CA VAL A 19 13.66 12.95 12.65
C VAL A 19 13.88 13.38 11.20
N GLN A 20 13.33 14.52 10.81
CA GLN A 20 13.59 15.09 9.49
C GLN A 20 14.98 15.72 9.42
N TYR A 21 15.65 15.54 8.29
CA TYR A 21 16.89 16.26 8.01
C TYR A 21 16.66 17.78 8.00
N PRO A 22 17.48 18.57 8.73
CA PRO A 22 17.39 20.03 8.70
C PRO A 22 17.51 20.57 7.27
N GLY A 23 16.59 21.44 6.87
CA GLY A 23 16.60 22.07 5.54
C GLY A 23 16.13 21.20 4.38
N ALA A 24 15.70 19.95 4.62
CA ALA A 24 15.24 19.05 3.56
C ALA A 24 14.02 19.57 2.78
N LEU A 25 13.06 20.20 3.46
CA LEU A 25 11.88 20.76 2.79
C LEU A 25 12.25 21.89 1.79
N PRO A 26 13.00 22.94 2.16
CA PRO A 26 13.46 23.94 1.20
C PRO A 26 14.20 23.37 -0.01
N ILE A 27 15.08 22.39 0.21
CA ILE A 27 15.84 21.72 -0.87
C ILE A 27 14.88 21.00 -1.80
N MET A 28 14.00 20.15 -1.26
CA MET A 28 13.01 19.40 -2.03
C MET A 28 12.08 20.32 -2.84
N MET A 29 11.64 21.43 -2.25
CA MET A 29 10.80 22.42 -2.95
C MET A 29 11.56 23.11 -4.10
N SER A 30 12.87 23.33 -3.94
CA SER A 30 13.72 23.86 -5.01
C SER A 30 13.88 22.85 -6.15
N ASP A 31 14.07 21.57 -5.83
CA ASP A 31 14.19 20.50 -6.82
C ASP A 31 12.89 20.34 -7.63
N LEU A 32 11.74 20.33 -6.95
CA LEU A 32 10.44 20.27 -7.61
C LEU A 32 10.19 21.46 -8.54
N LYS A 33 10.68 22.66 -8.17
CA LYS A 33 10.62 23.83 -9.05
C LYS A 33 11.47 23.61 -10.32
N ASN A 34 12.67 23.04 -10.19
CA ASN A 34 13.54 22.74 -11.32
C ASN A 34 12.95 21.65 -12.21
N ILE A 35 12.41 20.58 -11.63
CA ILE A 35 11.72 19.50 -12.36
C ILE A 35 10.50 20.04 -13.11
N ARG A 36 9.70 20.90 -12.47
CA ARG A 36 8.56 21.56 -13.13
C ARG A 36 9.00 22.40 -14.32
N ALA A 37 10.08 23.16 -14.19
CA ALA A 37 10.62 23.94 -15.29
C ALA A 37 11.04 23.04 -16.45
N ALA A 38 11.80 21.98 -16.18
CA ALA A 38 12.20 20.99 -17.18
C ALA A 38 10.96 20.33 -17.85
N ALA A 39 9.97 19.93 -17.07
CA ALA A 39 8.70 19.37 -17.56
C ALA A 39 7.98 20.34 -18.51
N PHE A 40 7.94 21.63 -18.19
CA PHE A 40 7.35 22.65 -19.05
C PHE A 40 8.13 22.88 -20.36
N TYR A 41 9.45 22.75 -20.35
CA TYR A 41 10.23 22.81 -21.59
C TYR A 41 10.00 21.56 -22.45
N LEU A 42 9.96 20.38 -21.83
CA LEU A 42 9.72 19.11 -22.52
C LEU A 42 8.30 18.98 -23.05
N SER A 43 7.30 19.57 -22.39
CA SER A 43 5.92 19.59 -22.88
C SER A 43 5.75 20.38 -24.19
N LYS A 44 6.76 21.14 -24.62
CA LYS A 44 6.78 21.82 -25.93
C LYS A 44 7.32 20.94 -27.06
N THR A 45 7.78 19.72 -26.76
CA THR A 45 8.23 18.71 -27.73
C THR A 45 7.08 17.72 -28.03
N GLU A 46 7.29 16.73 -28.90
CA GLU A 46 6.27 15.70 -29.24
C GLU A 46 5.93 14.73 -28.08
N ILE A 47 6.44 14.94 -26.86
CA ILE A 47 6.12 14.13 -25.69
C ILE A 47 4.64 14.33 -25.33
N LYS A 48 3.82 13.30 -25.58
CA LYS A 48 2.36 13.29 -25.33
C LYS A 48 1.95 13.11 -23.86
N PHE A 49 2.88 13.22 -22.91
CA PHE A 49 2.62 13.04 -21.48
C PHE A 49 2.56 14.40 -20.78
N ASP A 50 1.50 14.63 -19.99
CA ASP A 50 1.35 15.85 -19.19
C ASP A 50 2.24 15.81 -17.93
N LEU A 51 3.54 16.01 -18.14
CA LEU A 51 4.54 16.05 -17.09
C LEU A 51 4.29 17.19 -16.09
N VAL A 52 3.68 18.29 -16.53
CA VAL A 52 3.45 19.47 -15.70
C VAL A 52 2.40 19.18 -14.63
N SER A 53 1.28 18.57 -15.01
CA SER A 53 0.25 18.14 -14.07
C SER A 53 0.76 17.07 -13.09
N ALA A 54 1.59 16.14 -13.55
CA ALA A 54 2.20 15.13 -12.68
C ALA A 54 3.11 15.76 -11.61
N VAL A 55 3.87 16.80 -11.96
CA VAL A 55 4.75 17.50 -11.01
C VAL A 55 3.97 18.40 -10.05
N ASP A 56 2.90 19.06 -10.50
CA ASP A 56 1.96 19.73 -9.58
C ASP A 56 1.33 18.75 -8.59
N GLU A 57 1.03 17.56 -9.12
CA GLU A 57 0.71 16.31 -8.44
C GLU A 57 1.49 16.13 -7.13
N LEU A 58 2.76 15.86 -7.40
CA LEU A 58 3.82 15.57 -6.45
C LEU A 58 4.08 16.73 -5.48
N ASN A 59 4.03 17.97 -5.98
CA ASN A 59 4.26 19.17 -5.17
C ASN A 59 3.20 19.39 -4.09
N LYS A 60 1.96 18.95 -4.30
CA LYS A 60 0.94 18.93 -3.25
C LYS A 60 1.20 17.82 -2.23
N GLN A 61 1.53 16.62 -2.71
CA GLN A 61 1.74 15.45 -1.85
C GLN A 61 2.96 15.60 -0.94
N ILE A 62 4.07 16.15 -1.44
CA ILE A 62 5.33 16.23 -0.71
C ILE A 62 5.21 17.01 0.62
N ARG A 63 4.32 18.01 0.67
CA ARG A 63 4.12 18.80 1.90
C ARG A 63 3.56 17.97 3.04
N PHE A 64 2.78 16.92 2.73
CA PHE A 64 2.26 16.01 3.72
C PHE A 64 3.32 15.05 4.26
N GLU A 65 4.38 14.77 3.48
CA GLU A 65 5.53 13.97 3.92
C GLU A 65 6.38 14.70 4.98
N PHE A 66 6.36 16.04 4.96
CA PHE A 66 7.08 16.87 5.91
C PHE A 66 6.28 17.24 7.18
N ASP A 67 5.12 16.61 7.43
CA ASP A 67 4.32 16.82 8.64
C ASP A 67 4.11 15.52 9.43
N PHE A 68 5.04 15.23 10.34
CA PHE A 68 4.93 14.05 11.22
C PHE A 68 3.75 14.09 12.20
N THR A 69 3.10 15.24 12.42
CA THR A 69 1.86 15.27 13.22
C THR A 69 0.69 14.62 12.47
N ARG A 70 0.72 14.64 11.13
CA ARG A 70 -0.24 13.93 10.29
C ARG A 70 0.02 12.42 10.36
N GLU A 71 1.27 12.01 10.15
CA GLU A 71 1.69 10.59 10.26
C GLU A 71 1.30 10.00 11.62
N ALA A 72 1.59 10.70 12.72
CA ALA A 72 1.26 10.25 14.07
C ALA A 72 -0.24 10.03 14.28
N ARG A 73 -1.09 10.96 13.80
CA ARG A 73 -2.54 10.85 13.93
C ARG A 73 -3.08 9.63 13.18
N VAL A 74 -2.60 9.39 11.95
CA VAL A 74 -3.02 8.22 11.18
C VAL A 74 -2.56 6.93 11.84
N MET A 75 -1.29 6.87 12.26
CA MET A 75 -0.72 5.74 12.97
C MET A 75 -1.51 5.39 14.23
N ASP A 76 -1.80 6.38 15.08
CA ASP A 76 -2.55 6.17 16.33
C ASP A 76 -3.99 5.73 16.07
N THR A 77 -4.62 6.29 15.03
CA THR A 77 -5.96 5.89 14.60
C THR A 77 -5.95 4.43 14.16
N ILE A 78 -5.05 4.02 13.27
CA ILE A 78 -4.94 2.62 12.82
C ILE A 78 -4.59 1.69 13.99
N SER A 79 -3.71 2.13 14.90
CA SER A 79 -3.31 1.37 16.10
C SER A 79 -4.51 1.05 17.00
N GLU A 80 -5.42 1.99 17.21
CA GLU A 80 -6.62 1.76 18.00
C GLU A 80 -7.60 0.81 17.29
N HIS A 81 -7.82 0.98 15.98
CA HIS A 81 -8.72 0.11 15.22
C HIS A 81 -8.23 -1.34 15.12
N LEU A 82 -6.92 -1.55 15.02
CA LEU A 82 -6.31 -2.89 14.96
C LEU A 82 -5.98 -3.46 16.35
N ARG A 83 -6.33 -2.75 17.43
CA ARG A 83 -6.12 -3.22 18.81
C ARG A 83 -6.73 -4.60 19.10
N PRO A 84 -7.91 -4.99 18.58
CA PRO A 84 -8.43 -6.34 18.79
C PRO A 84 -7.56 -7.46 18.20
N GLN A 85 -6.64 -7.14 17.28
CA GLN A 85 -5.69 -8.05 16.65
C GLN A 85 -4.27 -7.96 17.24
N SER A 86 -4.10 -7.28 18.38
CA SER A 86 -2.79 -7.03 19.01
C SER A 86 -2.02 -8.30 19.42
N ASN A 87 -2.68 -9.47 19.42
CA ASN A 87 -2.02 -10.76 19.65
C ASN A 87 -1.11 -11.17 18.48
N HIS A 88 -1.38 -10.69 17.27
CA HIS A 88 -0.60 -11.05 16.08
C HIS A 88 -0.22 -9.88 15.16
N LEU A 89 -0.82 -8.70 15.33
CA LEU A 89 -0.45 -7.45 14.68
C LEU A 89 0.20 -6.48 15.66
N GLN A 90 1.20 -5.73 15.20
CA GLN A 90 1.91 -4.73 15.98
C GLN A 90 1.94 -3.42 15.21
N ILE A 91 1.21 -2.43 15.71
CA ILE A 91 1.18 -1.08 15.15
C ILE A 91 1.80 -0.14 16.17
N PRO A 92 2.77 0.70 15.78
CA PRO A 92 3.37 1.64 16.72
C PRO A 92 2.30 2.64 17.18
N ARG A 93 2.52 3.24 18.35
CA ARG A 93 1.71 4.34 18.86
C ARG A 93 2.66 5.48 19.19
N SER A 94 2.24 6.70 18.91
CA SER A 94 3.01 7.89 19.22
C SER A 94 3.11 8.08 20.73
N VAL A 95 4.19 8.71 21.17
CA VAL A 95 4.37 9.10 22.56
C VAL A 95 3.85 10.52 22.73
N GLY A 96 2.85 10.69 23.59
CA GLY A 96 2.18 11.96 23.84
C GLY A 96 3.18 13.07 24.24
N GLY A 97 2.97 14.28 23.72
CA GLY A 97 3.86 15.43 23.97
C GLY A 97 5.20 15.39 23.23
N LEU A 98 5.57 14.27 22.58
CA LEU A 98 6.84 14.08 21.86
C LEU A 98 6.67 13.98 20.34
N VAL A 99 5.63 14.62 19.80
CA VAL A 99 5.36 14.69 18.37
C VAL A 99 5.35 16.14 17.93
N THR A 100 6.11 16.43 16.88
CA THR A 100 6.14 17.74 16.21
C THR A 100 6.09 17.52 14.70
N LYS A 101 6.06 18.59 13.90
CA LYS A 101 6.16 18.45 12.43
C LYS A 101 7.46 17.79 11.96
N ARG A 102 8.54 17.88 12.75
CA ARG A 102 9.90 17.45 12.34
C ARG A 102 10.45 16.25 13.12
N ALA A 103 9.77 15.84 14.20
CA ALA A 103 10.15 14.70 15.01
C ALA A 103 8.92 13.90 15.44
N LEU A 104 8.96 12.58 15.28
CA LEU A 104 7.95 11.62 15.73
C LEU A 104 8.61 10.61 16.66
N VAL A 105 8.20 10.63 17.93
CA VAL A 105 8.56 9.60 18.91
C VAL A 105 7.41 8.60 19.02
N MET A 106 7.73 7.31 18.91
CA MET A 106 6.76 6.22 18.96
C MET A 106 7.32 4.99 19.67
N ASN A 107 6.43 4.08 20.07
CA ASN A 107 6.82 2.81 20.66
C ASN A 107 7.74 2.03 19.72
N PHE A 108 8.83 1.48 20.26
CA PHE A 108 9.71 0.60 19.50
C PHE A 108 9.04 -0.77 19.26
N ILE A 109 9.02 -1.24 18.01
CA ILE A 109 8.56 -2.58 17.65
C ILE A 109 9.77 -3.48 17.42
N GLU A 110 9.90 -4.51 18.25
CA GLU A 110 10.89 -5.57 18.05
C GLU A 110 10.48 -6.51 16.90
N GLY A 111 11.33 -6.61 15.89
CA GLY A 111 11.15 -7.55 14.78
C GLY A 111 12.32 -7.52 13.81
N VAL A 112 12.27 -8.40 12.82
CA VAL A 112 13.21 -8.46 11.71
C VAL A 112 12.50 -7.96 10.46
N PRO A 113 13.07 -7.03 9.67
CA PRO A 113 12.48 -6.62 8.40
C PRO A 113 12.18 -7.82 7.50
N LEU A 114 11.05 -7.80 6.79
CA LEU A 114 10.62 -8.92 5.95
C LEU A 114 11.66 -9.27 4.88
N LEU A 115 12.36 -8.27 4.33
CA LEU A 115 13.44 -8.46 3.36
C LEU A 115 14.60 -9.28 3.94
N GLU A 116 14.97 -9.06 5.19
CA GLU A 116 16.03 -9.80 5.90
C GLU A 116 15.53 -11.16 6.42
N ALA A 117 14.23 -11.27 6.72
CA ALA A 117 13.62 -12.51 7.16
C ALA A 117 13.73 -13.62 6.10
N ARG A 118 13.82 -13.26 4.81
CA ARG A 118 14.02 -14.20 3.70
C ARG A 118 15.23 -15.12 3.92
N ASP A 119 16.34 -14.55 4.39
CA ASP A 119 17.61 -15.28 4.57
C ASP A 119 17.59 -16.17 5.82
N ARG A 120 16.71 -15.89 6.79
CA ARG A 120 16.45 -16.78 7.93
C ARG A 120 15.54 -17.93 7.53
N VAL A 121 14.54 -17.66 6.70
CA VAL A 121 13.56 -18.63 6.22
C VAL A 121 14.17 -19.59 5.17
N SER A 122 15.22 -19.19 4.46
CA SER A 122 15.94 -20.05 3.52
C SER A 122 16.60 -21.26 4.19
N LYS A 123 16.95 -21.15 5.48
CA LYS A 123 17.54 -22.22 6.30
C LYS A 123 16.50 -23.19 6.89
N MET A 124 15.21 -22.86 6.78
CA MET A 124 14.12 -23.73 7.26
C MET A 124 13.80 -24.83 6.25
N SER A 125 13.23 -25.94 6.74
CA SER A 125 12.68 -26.98 5.88
C SER A 125 11.60 -26.41 4.95
N PRO A 126 11.38 -26.99 3.74
CA PRO A 126 10.39 -26.49 2.79
C PRO A 126 8.99 -26.34 3.41
N ARG A 127 8.57 -27.32 4.23
CA ARG A 127 7.27 -27.30 4.90
C ARG A 127 7.15 -26.17 5.94
N ALA A 128 8.19 -25.96 6.74
CA ALA A 128 8.20 -24.88 7.74
C ALA A 128 8.21 -23.50 7.08
N ARG A 129 8.96 -23.35 5.98
CA ARG A 129 8.98 -22.16 5.15
C ARG A 129 7.60 -21.84 4.56
N ASP A 130 6.90 -22.84 4.01
CA ASP A 130 5.58 -22.62 3.42
C ASP A 130 4.55 -22.21 4.48
N ALA A 131 4.59 -22.86 5.65
CA ALA A 131 3.74 -22.51 6.79
C ALA A 131 4.01 -21.08 7.28
N ALA A 132 5.28 -20.67 7.40
CA ALA A 132 5.65 -19.31 7.81
C ALA A 132 5.16 -18.26 6.79
N LYS A 133 5.35 -18.51 5.49
CA LYS A 133 4.86 -17.63 4.42
C LYS A 133 3.34 -17.44 4.49
N ARG A 134 2.58 -18.55 4.57
CA ARG A 134 1.11 -18.50 4.68
C ARG A 134 0.65 -17.74 5.91
N LEU A 135 1.32 -17.94 7.04
CA LEU A 135 1.00 -17.25 8.29
C LEU A 135 1.23 -15.74 8.18
N ILE A 136 2.41 -15.32 7.71
CA ILE A 136 2.75 -13.90 7.55
C ILE A 136 1.77 -13.25 6.57
N LEU A 137 1.56 -13.89 5.42
CA LEU A 137 0.64 -13.40 4.41
C LEU A 137 -0.76 -13.21 4.99
N SER A 138 -1.34 -14.23 5.62
CA SER A 138 -2.67 -14.16 6.23
C SER A 138 -2.81 -12.99 7.21
N ARG A 139 -1.77 -12.70 8.00
CA ARG A 139 -1.78 -11.60 8.97
C ARG A 139 -1.69 -10.24 8.29
N VAL A 140 -0.82 -10.10 7.27
CA VAL A 140 -0.74 -8.88 6.47
C VAL A 140 -2.06 -8.63 5.72
N SER A 141 -2.63 -9.67 5.09
CA SER A 141 -3.94 -9.58 4.42
C SER A 141 -5.05 -9.15 5.38
N GLU A 142 -5.08 -9.71 6.59
CA GLU A 142 -6.05 -9.33 7.61
C GLU A 142 -5.90 -7.87 8.03
N ALA A 143 -4.66 -7.42 8.28
CA ALA A 143 -4.38 -6.04 8.65
C ALA A 143 -4.89 -5.07 7.57
N TYR A 144 -4.53 -5.29 6.31
CA TYR A 144 -4.97 -4.46 5.19
C TYR A 144 -6.47 -4.55 4.94
N GLY A 145 -7.05 -5.75 5.02
CA GLY A 145 -8.49 -5.92 4.89
C GLY A 145 -9.26 -5.12 5.94
N ARG A 146 -8.80 -5.11 7.19
CA ARG A 146 -9.41 -4.30 8.26
C ARG A 146 -9.22 -2.81 8.06
N MET A 147 -8.03 -2.37 7.66
CA MET A 147 -7.77 -0.95 7.37
C MET A 147 -8.65 -0.45 6.21
N ILE A 148 -8.70 -1.19 5.10
CA ILE A 148 -9.42 -0.79 3.89
C ILE A 148 -10.93 -0.96 4.05
N PHE A 149 -11.42 -2.14 4.42
CA PHE A 149 -12.85 -2.44 4.45
C PHE A 149 -13.53 -2.09 5.78
N GLY A 150 -12.77 -2.00 6.88
CA GLY A 150 -13.28 -1.62 8.19
C GLY A 150 -13.43 -0.11 8.36
N GLU A 151 -12.33 0.64 8.19
CA GLU A 151 -12.30 2.10 8.43
C GLU A 151 -12.08 2.92 7.16
N GLY A 152 -11.63 2.30 6.07
CA GLY A 152 -11.19 3.02 4.88
C GLY A 152 -9.88 3.79 5.06
N LEU A 153 -9.27 3.78 6.25
CA LEU A 153 -7.99 4.43 6.52
C LEU A 153 -6.87 3.39 6.50
N PHE A 154 -5.92 3.55 5.59
CA PHE A 154 -4.87 2.56 5.41
C PHE A 154 -3.53 3.18 5.03
N GLN A 155 -2.48 2.44 5.35
CA GLN A 155 -1.10 2.72 4.97
C GLN A 155 -0.94 2.40 3.48
N ALA A 156 -0.44 3.36 2.71
CA ALA A 156 -0.43 3.27 1.25
C ALA A 156 0.88 2.70 0.70
N ASP A 157 1.93 2.63 1.52
CA ASP A 157 3.26 2.14 1.14
C ASP A 157 3.49 0.70 1.62
N GLY A 158 3.01 -0.27 0.84
CA GLY A 158 3.17 -1.70 1.12
C GLY A 158 4.60 -2.23 1.03
N HIS A 159 5.63 -1.37 0.97
CA HIS A 159 7.01 -1.79 0.79
C HIS A 159 7.45 -2.81 1.86
N PRO A 160 8.08 -3.93 1.48
CA PRO A 160 8.50 -4.98 2.42
C PRO A 160 9.40 -4.50 3.57
N GLY A 161 10.10 -3.37 3.40
CA GLY A 161 10.90 -2.73 4.46
C GLY A 161 10.06 -2.18 5.62
N ASN A 162 8.79 -1.85 5.39
CA ASN A 162 7.85 -1.39 6.41
C ASN A 162 7.17 -2.55 7.17
N ILE A 163 7.50 -3.80 6.82
CA ILE A 163 6.93 -4.98 7.44
C ILE A 163 7.99 -5.64 8.33
N LEU A 164 7.72 -5.70 9.63
CA LEU A 164 8.55 -6.39 10.61
C LEU A 164 7.95 -7.74 10.98
N ILE A 165 8.80 -8.76 11.10
CA ILE A 165 8.43 -10.08 11.61
C ILE A 165 8.96 -10.23 13.03
N GLY A 166 8.04 -10.19 13.99
CA GLY A 166 8.28 -10.38 15.41
C GLY A 166 8.26 -11.85 15.84
N ARG A 167 8.50 -12.08 17.13
CA ARG A 167 8.42 -13.42 17.75
C ARG A 167 7.05 -14.05 17.54
N GLY A 168 6.99 -15.37 17.34
CA GLY A 168 5.73 -16.08 17.06
C GLY A 168 5.09 -15.69 15.71
N GLY A 169 5.85 -15.06 14.82
CA GLY A 169 5.42 -14.59 13.51
C GLY A 169 4.52 -13.36 13.55
N ARG A 170 4.48 -12.62 14.67
CA ARG A 170 3.70 -11.37 14.74
C ARG A 170 4.16 -10.43 13.63
N VAL A 171 3.23 -9.70 13.05
CA VAL A 171 3.49 -8.77 11.94
C VAL A 171 3.44 -7.35 12.47
N GLY A 172 4.55 -6.63 12.36
CA GLY A 172 4.63 -5.20 12.58
C GLY A 172 4.47 -4.43 11.29
N LEU A 173 3.63 -3.39 11.29
CA LEU A 173 3.48 -2.48 10.15
C LEU A 173 3.99 -1.09 10.56
N LEU A 174 4.95 -0.58 9.80
CA LEU A 174 5.61 0.70 10.01
C LEU A 174 5.25 1.70 8.92
N ASP A 175 5.71 2.93 9.10
CA ASP A 175 5.62 4.06 8.17
C ASP A 175 4.20 4.40 7.69
N TYR A 176 3.60 5.40 8.33
CA TYR A 176 2.27 5.90 7.99
C TYR A 176 2.33 7.25 7.28
N GLY A 177 3.51 7.67 6.81
CA GLY A 177 3.72 8.92 6.09
C GLY A 177 2.85 8.97 4.83
N GLN A 178 2.86 7.85 4.10
CA GLN A 178 1.94 7.59 3.00
C GLN A 178 0.71 6.84 3.50
N SER A 179 -0.41 7.54 3.53
CA SER A 179 -1.69 7.02 3.98
C SER A 179 -2.84 7.66 3.23
N LYS A 180 -3.92 6.90 3.07
CA LYS A 180 -5.12 7.33 2.35
C LYS A 180 -6.38 6.99 3.14
N GLN A 181 -7.38 7.85 2.99
CA GLN A 181 -8.74 7.62 3.44
C GLN A 181 -9.59 7.33 2.21
N LEU A 182 -10.13 6.12 2.13
CA LEU A 182 -11.06 5.70 1.10
C LEU A 182 -12.49 6.09 1.51
N PRO A 183 -13.22 6.86 0.70
CA PRO A 183 -14.64 7.13 0.95
C PRO A 183 -15.48 5.85 0.93
N ASP A 184 -16.61 5.84 1.64
CA ASP A 184 -17.48 4.67 1.75
C ASP A 184 -17.94 4.10 0.40
N GLU A 185 -18.25 4.97 -0.56
CA GLU A 185 -18.64 4.58 -1.91
C GLU A 185 -17.52 3.78 -2.60
N LYS A 186 -16.29 4.31 -2.55
CA LYS A 186 -15.12 3.65 -3.13
C LYS A 186 -14.74 2.37 -2.38
N ARG A 187 -14.91 2.35 -1.06
CA ARG A 187 -14.70 1.16 -0.24
C ARG A 187 -15.66 0.04 -0.62
N ARG A 188 -16.94 0.36 -0.85
CA ARG A 188 -17.93 -0.59 -1.33
C ARG A 188 -17.61 -1.09 -2.74
N ALA A 189 -17.29 -0.19 -3.66
CA ALA A 189 -16.88 -0.54 -5.02
C ALA A 189 -15.66 -1.48 -5.02
N PHE A 190 -14.69 -1.22 -4.13
CA PHE A 190 -13.51 -2.08 -4.01
C PHE A 190 -13.86 -3.46 -3.45
N ALA A 191 -14.76 -3.54 -2.47
CA ALA A 191 -15.23 -4.83 -1.96
C ALA A 191 -15.95 -5.64 -3.05
N GLU A 192 -16.81 -5.00 -3.84
CA GLU A 192 -17.48 -5.63 -4.98
C GLU A 192 -16.48 -6.11 -6.04
N LEU A 193 -15.43 -5.32 -6.32
CA LEU A 193 -14.38 -5.73 -7.25
C LEU A 193 -13.68 -7.01 -6.79
N VAL A 194 -13.30 -7.10 -5.51
CA VAL A 194 -12.67 -8.31 -4.94
C VAL A 194 -13.60 -9.52 -5.04
N LEU A 195 -14.90 -9.35 -4.77
CA LEU A 195 -15.89 -10.41 -4.91
C LEU A 195 -16.08 -10.84 -6.37
N ALA A 196 -16.11 -9.88 -7.29
CA ALA A 196 -16.27 -10.11 -8.73
C ALA A 196 -15.08 -10.86 -9.32
N LEU A 197 -13.85 -10.50 -8.94
CA LEU A 197 -12.61 -11.20 -9.30
C LEU A 197 -12.59 -12.63 -8.78
N ASN A 198 -13.08 -12.85 -7.56
CA ASN A 198 -13.19 -14.19 -7.01
C ASN A 198 -14.22 -15.05 -7.78
N ARG A 199 -15.32 -14.46 -8.24
CA ARG A 199 -16.36 -15.14 -9.04
C ARG A 199 -15.99 -15.30 -10.52
N GLY A 200 -15.02 -14.53 -11.02
CA GLY A 200 -14.57 -14.57 -12.41
C GLY A 200 -15.55 -13.97 -13.42
N ARG A 201 -16.42 -13.03 -13.00
CA ARG A 201 -17.47 -12.47 -13.86
C ARG A 201 -17.04 -11.14 -14.47
N ALA A 202 -16.62 -11.17 -15.74
CA ALA A 202 -16.09 -10.01 -16.47
C ALA A 202 -16.99 -8.75 -16.37
N GLY A 203 -18.31 -8.91 -16.53
CA GLY A 203 -19.25 -7.79 -16.42
C GLY A 203 -19.25 -7.13 -15.03
N GLU A 204 -19.26 -7.93 -13.96
CA GLU A 204 -19.19 -7.43 -12.58
C GLU A 204 -17.84 -6.76 -12.30
N ILE A 205 -16.74 -7.34 -12.78
CA ILE A 205 -15.38 -6.81 -12.62
C ILE A 205 -15.25 -5.44 -13.30
N SER A 206 -15.70 -5.33 -14.54
CA SER A 206 -15.65 -4.10 -15.32
C SER A 206 -16.46 -2.97 -14.70
N ALA A 207 -17.68 -3.28 -14.24
CA ALA A 207 -18.54 -2.34 -13.55
C ALA A 207 -17.90 -1.85 -12.25
N ALA A 208 -17.44 -2.76 -11.38
CA ALA A 208 -16.82 -2.41 -10.11
C ALA A 208 -15.54 -1.58 -10.27
N LEU A 209 -14.72 -1.89 -11.30
CA LEU A 209 -13.54 -1.08 -11.62
C LEU A 209 -13.93 0.32 -12.15
N GLY A 210 -15.05 0.42 -12.89
CA GLY A 210 -15.64 1.69 -13.31
C GLY A 210 -16.11 2.53 -12.12
N ASP A 211 -16.76 1.93 -11.12
CA ASP A 211 -17.21 2.61 -9.90
C ASP A 211 -16.04 3.11 -9.05
N LEU A 212 -14.88 2.43 -9.12
CA LEU A 212 -13.62 2.93 -8.56
C LEU A 212 -13.07 4.15 -9.31
N GLY A 213 -13.62 4.50 -10.47
CA GLY A 213 -13.26 5.68 -11.24
C GLY A 213 -12.31 5.39 -12.41
N VAL A 214 -12.07 4.12 -12.73
CA VAL A 214 -11.24 3.75 -13.89
C VAL A 214 -12.05 3.92 -15.16
N VAL A 215 -11.73 4.98 -15.91
CA VAL A 215 -12.31 5.25 -17.22
C VAL A 215 -11.22 5.09 -18.27
N THR A 216 -11.52 4.32 -19.32
CA THR A 216 -10.68 4.20 -20.52
C THR A 216 -11.24 5.08 -21.63
N GLU A 217 -10.42 5.53 -22.57
CA GLU A 217 -10.87 6.38 -23.69
C GLU A 217 -12.10 5.84 -24.44
N ARG A 218 -12.17 4.52 -24.60
CA ARG A 218 -13.27 3.83 -25.30
C ARG A 218 -14.35 3.29 -24.35
N ASN A 219 -14.16 3.45 -23.04
CA ASN A 219 -14.96 2.85 -21.98
C ASN A 219 -15.20 1.34 -22.14
N ASP A 220 -14.24 0.66 -22.77
CA ASP A 220 -14.36 -0.74 -23.17
C ASP A 220 -14.40 -1.67 -21.94
N PRO A 221 -15.48 -2.46 -21.77
CA PRO A 221 -15.60 -3.35 -20.63
C PRO A 221 -14.56 -4.47 -20.58
N GLU A 222 -14.10 -4.96 -21.73
CA GLU A 222 -13.09 -6.01 -21.83
C GLU A 222 -11.73 -5.48 -21.37
N ILE A 223 -11.34 -4.29 -21.83
CA ILE A 223 -10.09 -3.64 -21.41
C ILE A 223 -10.08 -3.41 -19.90
N ARG A 224 -11.19 -2.94 -19.31
CA ARG A 224 -11.31 -2.77 -17.85
C ARG A 224 -11.20 -4.10 -17.10
N THR A 225 -11.77 -5.17 -17.64
CA THR A 225 -11.68 -6.50 -17.03
C THR A 225 -10.24 -7.02 -17.05
N GLU A 226 -9.54 -6.91 -18.19
CA GLU A 226 -8.13 -7.30 -18.32
C GLU A 226 -7.22 -6.46 -17.41
N MET A 227 -7.49 -5.15 -17.29
CA MET A 227 -6.81 -4.28 -16.33
C MET A 227 -7.02 -4.77 -14.90
N ALA A 228 -8.25 -5.09 -14.50
CA ALA A 228 -8.54 -5.59 -13.16
C ALA A 228 -7.81 -6.91 -12.88
N TYR A 229 -7.78 -7.87 -13.82
CA TYR A 229 -7.00 -9.09 -13.65
C TYR A 229 -5.50 -8.81 -13.56
N GLY A 230 -4.98 -7.90 -14.39
CA GLY A 230 -3.57 -7.51 -14.36
C GLY A 230 -3.14 -6.81 -13.06
N MET A 231 -4.05 -6.02 -12.47
CA MET A 231 -3.80 -5.28 -11.23
C MET A 231 -4.04 -6.13 -9.98
N PHE A 232 -5.01 -7.05 -10.02
CA PHE A 232 -5.60 -7.66 -8.82
C PHE A 232 -5.78 -9.19 -8.89
N ASP A 233 -5.18 -9.92 -9.83
CA ASP A 233 -5.23 -11.38 -9.80
C ASP A 233 -3.83 -12.02 -9.94
N THR A 234 -3.42 -12.73 -8.89
CA THR A 234 -2.14 -13.43 -8.84
C THR A 234 -2.21 -14.87 -9.38
N ARG A 235 -3.38 -15.38 -9.77
CA ARG A 235 -3.60 -16.78 -10.19
C ARG A 235 -3.20 -17.09 -11.64
N GLY A 236 -2.88 -16.08 -12.45
CA GLY A 236 -2.04 -16.21 -13.64
C GLY A 236 -2.71 -16.14 -15.03
N LYS A 237 -1.84 -15.94 -16.02
CA LYS A 237 -2.03 -15.75 -17.49
C LYS A 237 -2.58 -14.40 -17.96
N VAL A 238 -2.00 -13.32 -17.48
CA VAL A 238 -2.11 -12.06 -18.20
C VAL A 238 -1.30 -12.18 -19.51
N ARG A 239 -1.90 -11.89 -20.68
CA ARG A 239 -1.21 -11.83 -21.98
C ARG A 239 0.03 -10.93 -21.84
N LEU A 240 1.17 -11.35 -22.41
CA LEU A 240 2.49 -10.73 -22.28
C LEU A 240 2.48 -9.18 -22.40
N ALA A 241 1.57 -8.63 -23.21
CA ALA A 241 1.36 -7.21 -23.40
C ALA A 241 1.05 -6.45 -22.10
N VAL A 242 0.25 -7.00 -21.18
CA VAL A 242 -0.08 -6.30 -19.90
C VAL A 242 0.97 -6.61 -18.83
N ARG A 243 1.74 -7.72 -18.94
CA ARG A 243 2.97 -7.90 -18.14
C ARG A 243 4.02 -6.84 -18.46
N ALA A 244 4.08 -6.38 -19.71
CA ALA A 244 4.94 -5.26 -20.09
C ALA A 244 4.49 -3.94 -19.41
N TRP A 245 3.18 -3.71 -19.26
CA TRP A 245 2.66 -2.54 -18.52
C TRP A 245 3.06 -2.55 -17.04
N ILE A 246 3.16 -3.73 -16.41
CA ILE A 246 3.59 -3.91 -15.01
C ILE A 246 5.08 -3.56 -14.82
N PHE A 247 5.91 -3.69 -15.86
CA PHE A 247 7.36 -3.42 -15.83
C PHE A 247 7.76 -1.98 -16.20
N VAL A 248 6.84 -1.17 -16.76
CA VAL A 248 7.14 0.19 -17.26
C VAL A 248 7.50 1.21 -16.17
N LEU A 249 7.44 0.84 -14.89
CA LEU A 249 7.86 1.71 -13.78
C LEU A 249 9.21 1.33 -13.15
N ASP A 250 9.90 0.32 -13.68
CA ASP A 250 11.26 -0.04 -13.27
C ASP A 250 12.20 0.03 -14.50
N GLY A 251 12.42 1.26 -14.97
CA GLY A 251 13.69 1.72 -15.53
C GLY A 251 14.26 1.13 -16.82
N ASP A 252 13.77 0.02 -17.40
CA ASP A 252 14.40 -0.54 -18.61
C ASP A 252 13.42 -1.34 -19.49
N CYS A 253 13.02 -0.74 -20.63
CA CYS A 253 12.99 -1.35 -21.97
C CYS A 253 12.14 -0.49 -22.92
N GLY A 254 12.71 -0.10 -24.05
CA GLY A 254 11.99 0.55 -25.14
C GLY A 254 11.06 -0.43 -25.86
N MET A 255 9.84 0.01 -26.13
CA MET A 255 8.97 -0.46 -27.21
C MET A 255 8.06 0.70 -27.63
N ASP A 256 8.16 1.06 -28.90
CA ASP A 256 7.36 2.08 -29.56
C ASP A 256 5.89 1.67 -29.69
N HIS A 257 5.01 2.67 -29.56
CA HIS A 257 3.58 2.67 -29.89
C HIS A 257 2.60 2.00 -28.90
N VAL A 258 2.26 2.74 -27.83
CA VAL A 258 0.88 2.75 -27.29
C VAL A 258 0.53 4.19 -26.91
N PRO A 259 -0.57 4.78 -27.44
CA PRO A 259 -0.99 6.13 -27.05
C PRO A 259 -1.56 6.09 -25.63
N MET A 260 -0.72 6.43 -24.65
CA MET A 260 -1.13 6.77 -23.28
C MET A 260 -1.63 8.21 -23.24
N SER A 261 -2.82 8.42 -23.78
CA SER A 261 -3.68 9.51 -23.29
C SER A 261 -4.83 8.88 -22.52
N LEU A 262 -5.23 9.52 -21.42
CA LEU A 262 -6.56 9.35 -20.82
C LEU A 262 -6.85 7.99 -20.13
N ALA A 263 -6.11 7.70 -19.07
CA ALA A 263 -6.73 7.20 -17.85
C ALA A 263 -6.60 8.31 -16.79
N ARG A 264 -7.67 9.06 -16.53
CA ARG A 264 -7.79 9.84 -15.28
C ARG A 264 -8.10 8.86 -14.15
N LEU A 265 -7.13 8.04 -13.82
CA LEU A 265 -6.96 7.62 -12.43
C LEU A 265 -6.43 8.86 -11.71
N ASP A 266 -6.93 9.17 -10.51
CA ASP A 266 -6.06 9.85 -9.55
C ASP A 266 -4.88 8.90 -9.38
N ALA A 267 -3.79 9.17 -10.10
CA ALA A 267 -2.72 8.20 -10.39
C ALA A 267 -2.11 7.59 -9.11
N LEU A 268 -2.27 8.28 -7.97
CA LEU A 268 -1.93 7.77 -6.65
C LEU A 268 -2.87 6.65 -6.17
N GLU A 269 -4.19 6.75 -6.30
CA GLU A 269 -5.11 5.74 -5.78
C GLU A 269 -4.94 4.39 -6.47
N GLY A 270 -4.75 4.39 -7.80
CA GLY A 270 -4.49 3.18 -8.58
C GLY A 270 -3.14 2.51 -8.28
N LEU A 271 -2.10 3.31 -8.00
CA LEU A 271 -0.77 2.82 -7.62
C LEU A 271 -0.79 2.16 -6.23
N ILE A 272 -1.55 2.75 -5.33
CA ILE A 272 -1.66 2.34 -3.93
C ILE A 272 -2.42 1.01 -3.82
N ILE A 273 -3.54 0.83 -4.54
CA ILE A 273 -4.27 -0.45 -4.51
C ILE A 273 -3.44 -1.59 -5.16
N ARG A 274 -2.59 -1.26 -6.15
CA ARG A 274 -1.65 -2.22 -6.78
C ARG A 274 -0.59 -2.72 -5.79
N ASP A 275 0.06 -1.84 -5.04
CA ASP A 275 1.16 -2.20 -4.13
C ASP A 275 0.69 -2.98 -2.89
N LEU A 276 -0.62 -2.98 -2.64
CA LEU A 276 -1.29 -3.76 -1.59
C LEU A 276 -1.66 -5.18 -2.03
N PHE A 277 -1.77 -5.42 -3.33
CA PHE A 277 -2.26 -6.68 -3.86
C PHE A 277 -1.30 -7.89 -3.84
N PRO A 278 0.05 -7.78 -3.73
CA PRO A 278 0.86 -8.98 -3.44
C PRO A 278 0.46 -9.66 -2.13
N PHE A 279 -0.33 -9.01 -1.27
CA PHE A 279 -0.81 -9.57 -0.01
C PHE A 279 -2.22 -10.17 -0.06
N VAL A 280 -2.96 -10.05 -1.17
CA VAL A 280 -4.28 -10.71 -1.33
C VAL A 280 -4.10 -11.93 -2.23
N HIS A 281 -3.61 -13.04 -1.67
CA HIS A 281 -3.60 -14.31 -2.42
C HIS A 281 -5.01 -14.87 -2.52
N LEU A 282 -5.59 -14.77 -3.72
CA LEU A 282 -6.68 -15.66 -4.13
C LEU A 282 -6.07 -17.06 -4.35
N HIS A 283 -6.33 -17.98 -3.41
CA HIS A 283 -5.71 -19.31 -3.38
C HIS A 283 -6.03 -20.10 -4.67
N PRO A 284 -5.04 -20.73 -5.34
CA PRO A 284 -5.24 -21.45 -6.60
C PRO A 284 -6.05 -22.76 -6.45
N GLU A 285 -6.17 -23.29 -5.23
CA GLU A 285 -6.91 -24.55 -4.99
C GLU A 285 -8.43 -24.38 -4.89
N ASN A 286 -8.97 -23.17 -5.07
CA ASN A 286 -10.41 -22.92 -4.97
C ASN A 286 -11.17 -23.25 -6.28
N ARG A 287 -10.92 -24.45 -6.84
CA ARG A 287 -11.60 -24.95 -8.05
C ARG A 287 -13.09 -25.23 -7.85
N GLU A 288 -13.60 -25.18 -6.61
CA GLU A 288 -15.00 -25.46 -6.29
C GLU A 288 -15.77 -24.28 -5.66
N GLY A 289 -15.20 -23.07 -5.63
CA GLY A 289 -15.93 -21.89 -5.14
C GLY A 289 -16.40 -21.98 -3.68
N ARG A 290 -15.78 -22.84 -2.85
CA ARG A 290 -16.07 -22.92 -1.42
C ARG A 290 -15.11 -22.03 -0.64
N LEU A 291 -15.68 -20.96 -0.12
CA LEU A 291 -15.12 -20.18 0.97
C LEU A 291 -14.79 -21.12 2.15
N VAL A 292 -13.52 -21.29 2.51
CA VAL A 292 -13.15 -21.74 3.87
C VAL A 292 -12.77 -20.51 4.67
N LEU A 293 -13.77 -19.69 5.00
CA LEU A 293 -13.68 -18.86 6.20
C LEU A 293 -13.86 -19.82 7.38
N ARG A 294 -12.77 -20.26 8.01
CA ARG A 294 -12.92 -20.83 9.36
C ARG A 294 -13.44 -19.71 10.26
N SER A 295 -14.67 -19.92 10.72
CA SER A 295 -15.45 -19.03 11.58
C SER A 295 -14.64 -18.56 12.79
N SER A 296 -14.16 -17.32 12.71
CA SER A 296 -13.87 -16.49 13.90
C SER A 296 -14.81 -15.28 13.98
N PHE A 297 -15.81 -15.22 13.10
CA PHE A 297 -16.82 -14.15 12.96
C PHE A 297 -18.18 -14.52 13.57
N GLN A 298 -18.23 -15.44 14.55
CA GLN A 298 -19.41 -15.57 15.42
C GLN A 298 -19.20 -14.66 16.64
N GLY A 299 -19.73 -13.44 16.57
CA GLY A 299 -19.65 -12.49 17.67
C GLY A 299 -19.84 -11.03 17.26
N LEU A 300 -20.75 -10.75 16.32
CA LEU A 300 -21.30 -9.40 16.12
C LEU A 300 -22.83 -9.52 16.12
N ARG A 301 -23.35 -9.71 17.33
CA ARG A 301 -24.60 -9.14 17.85
C ARG A 301 -24.31 -8.66 19.26
#